data_AF-A0A0D8HEU7-F1
#
_entry.id   AF-A0A0D8HEU7-F1
#
_cell.length_a   1.000
_cell.length_b   1.000
_cell.length_c   1.000
_cell.angle_alpha   90.00
_cell.angle_beta   90.00
_cell.angle_gamma   90.00
#
_symmetry.space_group_name_H-M   'P 1'
#
loop_
_entity.id
_entity.type
_entity.pdbx_description
1 polymer ?
#
loop_
_entity_poly.entity_id
_entity_poly.type
_entity_poly.pdbx_seq_one_letter_code
_entity_poly.pdbx_strand_id
1 'polypeptide(L)'
;MKIGGSYHVWIDQNRDPWPSVAGELNLDTDSVISRAREIVDRISNSFYEVSQRSEVSNLGSSLPSRLVEKVHERSIRCMAVLK
;
A
#
# COMPACT_ATOMS: atom_id res chain seq x y z
N MET A 1 0.27 15.68 3.18
CA MET A 1 0.05 15.00 4.46
C MET A 1 1.38 14.34 4.85
N LYS A 2 1.93 14.63 6.03
CA LYS A 2 3.18 14.01 6.52
C LYS A 2 2.85 12.65 7.12
N ILE A 3 3.78 11.70 7.01
CA ILE A 3 3.74 10.43 7.75
C ILE A 3 4.96 10.46 8.67
N GLY A 4 4.77 10.40 9.99
CA GLY A 4 5.87 10.33 10.95
C GLY A 4 6.82 11.54 10.88
N GLY A 5 6.29 12.77 10.87
CA GLY A 5 7.09 13.99 10.76
C GLY A 5 7.77 14.27 9.39
N SER A 6 7.74 13.34 8.44
CA SER A 6 8.42 13.46 7.14
C SER A 6 7.49 13.48 5.91
N TYR A 7 7.98 14.12 4.83
CA TYR A 7 7.38 14.10 3.48
C TYR A 7 7.94 12.97 2.60
N HIS A 8 8.77 12.08 3.14
CA HIS A 8 9.43 11.02 2.37
C HIS A 8 8.40 10.04 1.75
N VAL A 9 7.92 10.38 0.55
CA VAL A 9 7.18 9.49 -0.37
C VAL A 9 8.00 8.20 -0.65
N TRP A 10 9.32 8.31 -0.44
CA TRP A 10 10.30 7.25 -0.36
C TRP A 10 10.58 6.92 1.10
N ILE A 11 9.74 6.07 1.70
CA ILE A 11 10.11 5.35 2.93
C ILE A 11 11.51 4.80 2.69
N ASP A 12 12.45 5.08 3.59
CA ASP A 12 13.75 4.41 3.61
C ASP A 12 13.45 2.91 3.46
N GLN A 13 13.92 2.30 2.36
CA GLN A 13 13.47 0.97 1.92
C GLN A 13 13.74 -0.14 2.94
N ASN A 14 14.35 0.21 4.07
CA ASN A 14 14.75 -0.68 5.14
C ASN A 14 13.99 -0.44 6.46
N ARG A 15 13.08 0.54 6.55
CA ARG A 15 12.44 0.90 7.82
C ARG A 15 10.91 0.97 7.74
N ASP A 16 10.25 0.30 8.66
CA ASP A 16 8.82 0.44 8.90
C ASP A 16 8.50 1.82 9.52
N PRO A 17 7.69 2.69 8.87
CA PRO A 17 7.29 3.97 9.43
C PRO A 17 6.16 3.88 10.45
N TRP A 18 5.38 2.79 10.46
CA TRP A 18 4.16 2.68 11.26
C TRP A 18 4.36 2.74 12.77
N PRO A 19 5.46 2.22 13.37
CA PRO A 19 5.75 2.43 14.79
C PRO A 19 5.84 3.91 15.18
N SER A 20 6.47 4.74 14.34
CA SER A 20 6.59 6.18 14.59
C SER A 20 5.21 6.85 14.52
N VAL A 21 4.42 6.48 13.53
CA VAL A 21 3.06 7.01 13.33
C VAL A 21 2.14 6.61 14.49
N ALA A 22 2.22 5.35 14.93
CA ALA A 22 1.45 4.86 16.07
C ALA A 22 1.80 5.64 17.34
N GLY A 23 3.10 5.88 17.60
CA GLY A 23 3.55 6.72 18.71
C GLY A 23 3.05 8.16 18.64
N GLU A 24 3.12 8.80 17.47
CA GLU A 24 2.61 10.18 17.26
C GLU A 24 1.10 10.30 17.46
N LEU A 25 0.34 9.25 17.10
CA LEU A 25 -1.11 9.23 17.19
C LEU A 25 -1.64 8.55 18.46
N ASN A 26 -0.74 8.11 19.35
CA ASN A 26 -1.07 7.39 20.58
C ASN A 26 -1.94 6.14 20.31
N LEU A 27 -1.61 5.40 19.25
CA LEU A 27 -2.26 4.17 18.82
C LEU A 27 -1.44 2.95 19.23
N ASP A 28 -2.10 1.80 19.30
CA ASP A 28 -1.42 0.52 19.49
C ASP A 28 -0.60 0.14 18.24
N THR A 29 0.72 0.07 18.41
CA THR A 29 1.67 -0.18 17.32
C THR A 29 1.40 -1.51 16.62
N ASP A 30 1.17 -2.59 17.37
CA ASP A 30 0.98 -3.93 16.82
C ASP A 30 -0.30 -4.01 15.98
N SER A 31 -1.38 -3.40 16.47
CA SER A 31 -2.64 -3.29 15.73
C SER A 31 -2.47 -2.50 14.43
N VAL A 32 -1.70 -1.40 14.44
CA VAL A 32 -1.45 -0.60 13.23
C VAL A 32 -0.64 -1.40 12.21
N ILE A 33 0.43 -2.08 12.62
CA ILE A 33 1.27 -2.90 11.73
C ILE A 33 0.47 -4.07 11.17
N SER A 34 -0.30 -4.76 12.02
CA SER A 34 -1.18 -5.85 11.61
C SER A 34 -2.18 -5.39 10.57
N ARG A 35 -2.82 -4.23 10.81
CA ARG A 35 -3.76 -3.65 9.85
C ARG A 35 -3.08 -3.23 8.54
N ALA A 36 -1.87 -2.69 8.59
CA ALA A 36 -1.11 -2.33 7.40
C ALA A 36 -0.80 -3.58 6.55
N ARG A 37 -0.42 -4.70 7.19
CA ARG A 37 -0.19 -5.99 6.50
C ARG A 37 -1.45 -6.51 5.82
N GLU A 38 -2.58 -6.50 6.52
CA GLU A 38 -3.87 -6.93 5.94
C GLU A 38 -4.25 -6.12 4.69
N ILE A 39 -4.00 -4.80 4.71
CA ILE A 39 -4.29 -3.93 3.57
C ILE A 39 -3.39 -4.30 2.39
N VAL A 40 -2.08 -4.44 2.63
CA VAL A 40 -1.11 -4.74 1.58
C VAL A 40 -1.36 -6.12 0.96
N ASP A 41 -1.77 -7.10 1.75
CA ASP A 41 -2.14 -8.43 1.25
C ASP A 41 -3.34 -8.40 0.29
N ARG A 42 -4.34 -7.55 0.59
CA ARG A 42 -5.58 -7.47 -0.20
C ARG A 42 -5.50 -6.56 -1.41
N ILE A 43 -4.69 -5.50 -1.37
CA ILE A 43 -4.78 -4.39 -2.33
C ILE A 43 -4.52 -4.85 -3.76
N SER A 44 -3.56 -5.75 -4.00
CA SER A 44 -3.25 -6.24 -5.34
C SER A 44 -4.45 -6.98 -5.96
N ASN A 45 -5.11 -7.84 -5.19
CA ASN A 45 -6.28 -8.59 -5.64
C ASN A 45 -7.48 -7.66 -5.87
N SER A 46 -7.73 -6.71 -4.98
CA SER A 46 -8.81 -5.74 -5.15
C SER A 46 -8.64 -4.89 -6.41
N PHE A 47 -7.41 -4.45 -6.72
CA PHE A 47 -7.15 -3.72 -7.97
C PHE A 47 -7.32 -4.61 -9.20
N TYR A 48 -6.88 -5.86 -9.13
CA TYR A 48 -7.09 -6.82 -10.22
C TYR A 48 -8.59 -7.03 -10.49
N GLU A 49 -9.39 -7.31 -9.46
CA GLU A 49 -10.85 -7.48 -9.59
C GLU A 49 -11.52 -6.27 -10.22
N VAL A 50 -11.17 -5.06 -9.78
CA VAL A 50 -11.71 -3.82 -10.36
C VAL A 50 -11.30 -3.65 -11.81
N SER A 51 -10.08 -4.03 -12.19
CA SER A 51 -9.60 -3.95 -13.58
C SER A 51 -10.39 -4.84 -14.55
N GLN A 52 -11.00 -5.93 -14.05
CA GLN A 52 -11.79 -6.86 -14.86
C GLN A 52 -13.25 -6.39 -15.06
N ARG A 53 -13.71 -5.39 -14.31
CA ARG A 53 -15.08 -4.88 -14.46
C ARG A 53 -15.25 -4.23 -15.83
N SER A 54 -16.42 -4.40 -16.44
CA SER A 54 -16.71 -3.95 -17.80
C SER A 54 -16.54 -2.43 -17.95
N GLU A 55 -16.82 -1.64 -16.92
CA GLU A 55 -16.65 -0.19 -16.95
C GLU A 55 -15.17 0.23 -17.07
N VAL A 56 -14.25 -0.65 -16.67
CA VAL A 56 -12.80 -0.40 -16.69
C VAL A 56 -12.13 -1.11 -17.88
N SER A 57 -12.48 -2.37 -18.14
CA SER A 57 -11.90 -3.14 -19.23
C SER A 57 -12.31 -2.61 -20.61
N ASN A 58 -13.50 -2.00 -20.74
CA ASN A 58 -13.98 -1.41 -21.98
C ASN A 58 -13.39 -0.02 -22.27
N LEU A 59 -12.53 0.53 -21.41
CA LEU A 59 -11.84 1.81 -21.67
C LEU A 59 -10.89 1.74 -22.88
N GLY A 60 -10.56 0.54 -23.36
CA GLY A 60 -9.66 0.35 -24.52
C GLY A 60 -8.23 0.84 -24.28
N SER A 61 -7.85 0.99 -23.00
CA SER A 61 -6.56 1.54 -22.58
C SER A 61 -5.75 0.48 -21.83
N SER A 62 -4.43 0.52 -21.98
CA SER A 62 -3.51 -0.33 -21.21
C SER A 62 -3.21 0.21 -19.80
N LEU A 63 -3.71 1.41 -19.48
CA LEU A 63 -3.46 2.06 -18.18
C LEU A 63 -3.96 1.24 -16.98
N PRO A 64 -5.16 0.63 -16.98
CA PRO A 64 -5.62 -0.20 -15.86
C PRO A 64 -4.67 -1.37 -15.57
N SER A 65 -4.23 -2.09 -16.60
CA SER A 65 -3.30 -3.22 -16.43
C SER A 65 -1.95 -2.78 -15.88
N ARG A 66 -1.40 -1.66 -16.38
CA ARG A 66 -0.16 -1.07 -15.86
C ARG A 66 -0.30 -0.60 -14.40
N LEU A 67 -1.48 -0.10 -14.03
CA LEU A 67 -1.76 0.30 -12.65
C LEU A 67 -1.78 -0.93 -11.72
N VAL A 68 -2.41 -2.03 -12.13
CA VAL A 68 -2.40 -3.29 -11.36
C VAL A 68 -0.97 -3.77 -11.15
N GLU A 69 -0.14 -3.77 -12.19
CA GLU A 69 1.27 -4.16 -12.08
C GLU A 69 2.04 -3.27 -11.09
N LYS A 70 1.85 -1.94 -11.15
CA LYS A 70 2.52 -1.01 -10.22
C LYS A 70 2.03 -1.13 -8.78
N VAL A 71 0.75 -1.41 -8.57
CA VAL A 71 0.20 -1.71 -7.24
C VAL A 71 0.79 -3.01 -6.71
N HIS A 72 0.89 -4.05 -7.55
CA HIS A 72 1.50 -5.32 -7.16
C HIS A 72 2.97 -5.16 -6.74
N GLU A 73 3.79 -4.51 -7.58
CA GLU A 73 5.19 -4.19 -7.26
C GLU A 73 5.32 -3.39 -5.96
N ARG A 74 4.41 -2.43 -5.72
CA ARG A 74 4.43 -1.64 -4.49
C ARG A 74 4.03 -2.48 -3.28
N SER A 75 3.08 -3.38 -3.42
CA SER A 75 2.62 -4.25 -2.34
C SER A 75 3.74 -5.17 -1.86
N ILE A 76 4.48 -5.78 -2.78
CA ILE A 76 5.67 -6.59 -2.45
C ILE A 76 6.69 -5.78 -1.65
N ARG A 77 7.03 -4.57 -2.11
CA ARG A 77 7.98 -3.69 -1.41
C ARG A 77 7.49 -3.31 -0.02
N CYS A 78 6.20 -3.02 0.13
CA CYS A 78 5.61 -2.70 1.43
C CYS A 78 5.66 -3.91 2.37
N MET A 79 5.29 -5.11 1.93
CA MET A 79 5.39 -6.31 2.79
C MET A 79 6.81 -6.58 3.27
N ALA A 80 7.83 -6.30 2.46
CA ALA A 80 9.23 -6.51 2.83
C ALA A 80 9.69 -5.60 3.99
N VAL A 81 9.06 -4.44 4.19
CA VAL A 81 9.42 -3.48 5.26
C VAL A 81 8.53 -3.60 6.50
N LEU A 82 7.32 -4.15 6.38
CA LEU A 82 6.37 -4.30 7.50
C LEU A 82 6.78 -5.44 8.43
N LYS A 83 7.56 -5.13 9.48
CA LYS A 83 8.13 -6.10 10.45
C LYS A 83 7.39 -6.11 11.77
#